data_AF-A0A448X1W4-F1
#
_entry.id   AF-A0A448X1W4-F1
#
_cell.length_a   1.000
_cell.length_b   1.000
_cell.length_c   1.000
_cell.angle_alpha   90.00
_cell.angle_beta   90.00
_cell.angle_gamma   90.00
#
_symmetry.space_group_name_H-M   'P 1'
#
loop_
_entity.id
_entity.type
_entity.pdbx_description
1 polymer ?
#
loop_
_entity_poly.entity_id
_entity_poly.type
_entity_poly.pdbx_seq_one_letter_code
_entity_poly.pdbx_strand_id
1 'polypeptide(L)'
;MSSCVGIVYSDAYRKISSISPKFEDRFSLVMDLLNAYGLVDHLLRIPPVECFSEPQEMELLTPFHSSEYIAAVERLSRLYSDDDEPILTKENEDFFDEYNLFYDCPGFTSLYEYSLASVRGSIAAADSLINNHCKVILVYQSFVLLF
;
A
#
# COMPACT_ATOMS: atom_id res chain seq x y z
N MET A 1 -19.11 -12.91 -24.38
CA MET A 1 -18.22 -11.87 -23.85
C MET A 1 -17.17 -12.58 -23.02
N SER A 2 -15.89 -12.51 -23.40
CA SER A 2 -14.82 -13.06 -22.58
C SER A 2 -14.73 -12.23 -21.29
N SER A 3 -14.81 -12.90 -20.14
CA SER A 3 -14.74 -12.27 -18.82
C SER A 3 -13.34 -11.67 -18.66
N CYS A 4 -13.22 -10.34 -18.67
CA CYS A 4 -11.95 -9.67 -18.43
C CYS A 4 -11.61 -9.73 -16.93
N VAL A 5 -10.45 -10.31 -16.60
CA VAL A 5 -9.89 -10.33 -15.25
C VAL A 5 -8.70 -9.38 -15.22
N GLY A 6 -8.72 -8.42 -14.30
CA GLY A 6 -7.63 -7.47 -14.11
C GLY A 6 -6.68 -7.88 -12.98
N ILE A 7 -5.49 -7.32 -12.97
CA ILE A 7 -4.53 -7.43 -11.88
C ILE A 7 -3.83 -6.10 -11.65
N VAL A 8 -3.75 -5.65 -10.40
CA VAL A 8 -3.07 -4.40 -10.06
C VAL A 8 -1.57 -4.63 -10.01
N TYR A 9 -0.84 -3.92 -10.87
CA TYR A 9 0.61 -4.06 -10.97
C TYR A 9 1.30 -2.89 -11.70
N SER A 10 2.46 -2.48 -11.19
CA SER A 10 3.49 -1.71 -11.90
C SER A 10 4.86 -2.00 -11.25
N ASP A 11 5.97 -1.64 -11.91
CA ASP A 11 7.30 -1.86 -11.34
C ASP A 11 7.52 -1.05 -10.04
N ALA A 12 7.05 0.20 -10.02
CA ALA A 12 7.08 1.04 -8.83
C ALA A 12 6.24 0.44 -7.69
N TYR A 13 5.05 -0.08 -8.03
CA TYR A 13 4.16 -0.75 -7.10
C TYR A 13 4.76 -2.04 -6.53
N ARG A 14 5.43 -2.83 -7.37
CA ARG A 14 6.17 -4.02 -6.94
C ARG A 14 7.27 -3.68 -5.95
N LYS A 15 8.08 -2.67 -6.28
CA LYS A 15 9.20 -2.23 -5.45
C LYS A 15 8.68 -1.87 -4.06
N ILE A 16 7.71 -0.96 -3.98
CA ILE A 16 7.17 -0.51 -2.70
C ILE A 16 6.44 -1.65 -1.96
N SER A 17 5.67 -2.49 -2.65
CA SER A 17 4.93 -3.60 -2.02
C SER A 17 5.83 -4.69 -1.40
N SER A 18 7.13 -4.68 -1.71
CA SER A 18 8.10 -5.69 -1.26
C SER A 18 9.06 -5.18 -0.17
N ILE A 19 8.85 -3.97 0.37
CA ILE A 19 9.79 -3.39 1.36
C ILE A 19 9.41 -3.66 2.82
N SER A 20 8.18 -4.08 3.09
CA SER A 20 7.73 -4.24 4.48
C SER A 20 8.52 -5.39 5.13
N PRO A 21 9.11 -5.18 6.33
CA PRO A 21 9.89 -6.20 7.01
C PRO A 21 9.06 -7.43 7.39
N LYS A 22 7.73 -7.27 7.50
CA LYS A 22 6.80 -8.36 7.82
C LYS A 22 6.49 -9.25 6.62
N PHE A 23 6.55 -8.69 5.42
CA PHE A 23 6.09 -9.37 4.20
C PHE A 23 7.19 -9.62 3.18
N GLU A 24 8.31 -8.91 3.28
CA GLU A 24 9.49 -9.03 2.44
C GLU A 24 9.09 -9.12 0.95
N ASP A 25 9.71 -10.01 0.20
CA ASP A 25 9.47 -10.20 -1.23
C ASP A 25 8.18 -10.94 -1.58
N ARG A 26 7.26 -11.17 -0.63
CA ARG A 26 6.04 -11.97 -0.87
C ARG A 26 5.23 -11.47 -2.06
N PHE A 27 5.10 -10.16 -2.24
CA PHE A 27 4.42 -9.61 -3.42
C PHE A 27 5.15 -9.98 -4.72
N SER A 28 6.48 -9.80 -4.73
CA SER A 28 7.33 -10.17 -5.87
C SER A 28 7.22 -11.66 -6.20
N LEU A 29 7.28 -12.56 -5.21
CA LEU A 29 7.13 -13.99 -5.42
C LEU A 29 5.77 -14.35 -6.05
N VAL A 30 4.67 -13.75 -5.57
CA VAL A 30 3.33 -13.99 -6.13
C VAL A 30 3.29 -13.56 -7.60
N MET A 31 3.75 -12.35 -7.91
CA MET A 31 3.72 -11.83 -9.27
C MET A 31 4.63 -12.61 -10.23
N ASP A 32 5.83 -12.98 -9.77
CA ASP A 32 6.78 -13.76 -10.56
C ASP A 32 6.27 -15.18 -10.82
N LEU A 33 5.58 -15.79 -9.86
CA LEU A 33 4.97 -17.10 -10.04
C LEU A 33 3.85 -17.02 -11.07
N LEU A 34 2.95 -16.04 -10.97
CA LEU A 34 1.90 -15.82 -11.98
C LEU A 34 2.51 -15.65 -13.38
N ASN A 35 3.61 -14.89 -13.49
CA ASN A 35 4.32 -14.66 -14.74
C ASN A 35 4.99 -15.95 -15.26
N ALA A 36 5.65 -16.73 -14.41
CA ALA A 36 6.31 -17.97 -14.79
C ALA A 36 5.33 -19.03 -15.33
N TYR A 37 4.07 -19.01 -14.88
CA TYR A 37 3.00 -19.87 -15.42
C TYR A 37 2.31 -19.28 -16.67
N GLY A 38 2.74 -18.13 -17.18
CA GLY A 38 2.11 -17.46 -18.33
C GLY A 38 0.72 -16.90 -18.03
N LEU A 39 0.32 -16.79 -16.76
CA LEU A 39 -1.02 -16.32 -16.40
C LEU A 39 -1.19 -14.82 -16.62
N VAL A 40 -0.09 -14.06 -16.54
CA VAL A 40 -0.10 -12.60 -16.75
C VAL A 40 -0.58 -12.24 -18.17
N ASP A 41 -0.30 -13.07 -19.18
CA ASP A 41 -0.73 -12.86 -20.57
C ASP A 41 -2.26 -12.91 -20.74
N HIS A 42 -2.97 -13.44 -19.73
CA HIS A 42 -4.42 -13.55 -19.69
C HIS A 42 -5.10 -12.48 -18.82
N LEU A 43 -4.32 -11.59 -18.19
CA LEU A 43 -4.81 -10.60 -17.25
C LEU A 43 -4.65 -9.18 -17.81
N LEU A 44 -5.66 -8.33 -17.57
CA LEU A 44 -5.53 -6.90 -17.84
C LEU A 44 -4.72 -6.23 -16.72
N ARG A 45 -3.56 -5.68 -17.05
CA ARG A 45 -2.79 -4.89 -16.07
C ARG A 45 -3.51 -3.59 -15.74
N ILE A 46 -3.82 -3.40 -14.45
CA ILE A 46 -4.39 -2.17 -13.91
C ILE A 46 -3.28 -1.40 -13.17
N PRO A 47 -2.91 -0.19 -13.61
CA PRO A 47 -1.96 0.63 -12.87
C PRO A 47 -2.62 1.16 -11.58
N PRO A 48 -1.91 1.25 -10.45
CA PRO A 48 -2.40 1.97 -9.26
C PRO A 48 -2.71 3.44 -9.60
N VAL A 49 -3.65 4.05 -8.87
CA VAL A 49 -3.96 5.49 -8.98
C VAL A 49 -2.67 6.31 -8.82
N GLU A 50 -2.52 7.43 -9.52
CA GLU A 50 -1.41 8.36 -9.30
C GLU A 50 -1.86 9.56 -8.48
N CYS A 51 -1.11 9.88 -7.44
CA CYS A 51 -1.28 11.09 -6.65
C CYS A 51 -0.01 11.94 -6.85
N PHE A 52 -0.18 13.17 -7.29
CA PHE A 52 0.93 14.08 -7.60
C PHE A 52 1.07 15.23 -6.60
N SER A 53 0.18 15.29 -5.61
CA SER A 53 0.16 16.33 -4.60
C SER A 53 -0.47 15.84 -3.29
N GLU A 54 -0.03 16.42 -2.18
CA GLU A 54 -0.55 16.14 -0.84
C GLU A 54 -2.10 16.29 -0.74
N PRO A 55 -2.74 17.32 -1.33
CA PRO A 55 -4.21 17.40 -1.31
C PRO A 55 -4.92 16.22 -1.97
N GLN A 56 -4.35 15.65 -3.05
CA GLN A 56 -4.91 14.48 -3.72
C GLN A 56 -4.79 13.22 -2.86
N GLU A 57 -3.67 13.08 -2.14
CA GLU A 57 -3.49 11.96 -1.19
C GLU A 57 -4.46 12.07 -0.02
N MET A 58 -4.63 13.28 0.53
CA MET A 58 -5.58 13.51 1.62
C MET A 58 -7.03 13.27 1.21
N GLU A 59 -7.44 13.67 0.00
CA GLU A 59 -8.76 13.34 -0.54
C GLU A 59 -8.99 11.82 -0.66
N LEU A 60 -7.91 11.06 -0.92
CA LEU A 60 -7.95 9.61 -1.04
C LEU A 60 -8.09 8.91 0.32
N LEU A 61 -7.42 9.43 1.35
CA LEU A 61 -7.26 8.78 2.66
C LEU A 61 -8.32 9.22 3.69
N THR A 62 -8.71 10.50 3.68
CA THR A 62 -9.64 11.07 4.67
C THR A 62 -11.11 10.62 4.61
N PRO A 63 -11.62 9.97 3.54
CA PRO A 63 -12.93 9.36 3.59
C PRO A 63 -13.06 8.27 4.67
N PHE A 64 -11.95 7.71 5.15
CA PHE A 64 -11.94 6.70 6.20
C PHE A 64 -11.01 7.05 7.37
N HIS A 65 -9.79 7.50 7.12
CA HIS A 65 -8.83 7.85 8.19
C HIS A 65 -8.95 9.30 8.64
N SER A 66 -8.66 9.57 9.90
CA SER A 66 -8.54 10.95 10.37
C SER A 66 -7.24 11.58 9.87
N SER A 67 -7.23 12.91 9.70
CA SER A 67 -6.03 13.66 9.33
C SER A 67 -4.89 13.46 10.31
N GLU A 68 -5.21 13.31 11.59
CA GLU A 68 -4.24 13.14 12.68
C GLU A 68 -3.58 11.76 12.60
N TYR A 69 -4.35 10.71 12.27
CA TYR A 69 -3.80 9.38 12.05
C TYR A 69 -2.83 9.36 10.87
N ILE A 70 -3.22 9.97 9.74
CA ILE A 70 -2.37 10.06 8.55
C ILE A 70 -1.06 10.78 8.89
N ALA A 71 -1.15 11.91 9.61
CA ALA A 71 0.02 12.65 10.08
C ALA A 71 0.89 11.83 11.05
N ALA A 72 0.31 10.98 11.89
CA ALA A 72 1.04 10.07 12.77
C ALA A 72 1.81 9.01 11.97
N VAL A 73 1.20 8.40 10.96
CA VAL A 73 1.87 7.42 10.08
C VAL A 73 3.01 8.08 9.29
N GLU A 74 2.80 9.27 8.73
CA GLU A 74 3.87 10.04 8.07
C GLU A 74 5.02 10.36 9.02
N ARG A 75 4.70 10.82 10.23
CA ARG A 75 5.72 11.13 11.25
C ARG A 75 6.52 9.88 11.60
N LEU A 76 5.87 8.74 11.77
CA LEU A 76 6.54 7.48 12.03
C LEU A 76 7.43 7.07 10.85
N SER A 77 6.93 7.16 9.62
CA SER A 77 7.71 6.88 8.41
C SER A 77 8.98 7.75 8.31
N ARG A 78 8.87 9.05 8.65
CA ARG A 78 10.02 9.98 8.66
C ARG A 78 11.08 9.59 9.68
N LEU A 79 10.68 9.21 10.90
CA LEU A 79 11.62 8.76 11.93
C LEU A 79 12.45 7.56 11.46
N TYR A 80 11.83 6.61 10.78
CA TYR A 80 12.49 5.42 10.22
C TYR A 80 13.22 5.68 8.89
N SER A 81 13.07 6.87 8.30
CA SER A 81 13.82 7.25 7.09
C SER A 81 15.19 7.84 7.42
N ASP A 82 15.34 8.41 8.63
CA ASP A 82 16.60 9.00 9.10
C ASP A 82 17.51 7.94 9.78
N ASP A 83 16.91 6.95 10.42
CA ASP A 83 17.57 5.85 11.13
C ASP A 83 16.70 4.58 11.02
N ASP A 84 17.27 3.44 10.65
CA ASP A 84 16.52 2.18 10.51
C ASP A 84 16.08 1.62 11.88
N GLU A 85 16.74 2.02 12.98
CA GLU A 85 16.41 1.65 14.36
C GLU A 85 16.34 2.90 15.26
N PRO A 86 15.38 3.82 15.03
CA PRO A 86 15.33 5.09 15.73
C PRO A 86 15.04 4.87 17.22
N ILE A 87 15.89 5.43 18.08
CA ILE A 87 15.62 5.46 19.53
C ILE A 87 14.48 6.44 19.79
N LEU A 88 13.29 5.92 20.04
CA LEU A 88 12.12 6.73 20.34
C LEU A 88 12.19 7.25 21.77
N THR A 89 11.85 8.52 21.96
CA THR A 89 11.59 9.06 23.29
C THR A 89 10.29 8.47 23.82
N LYS A 90 10.14 8.39 25.14
CA LYS A 90 8.88 7.93 25.76
C LYS A 90 7.66 8.74 25.30
N GLU A 91 7.83 10.02 25.02
CA GLU A 91 6.77 10.87 24.46
C GLU A 91 6.36 10.42 23.05
N ASN A 92 7.30 10.04 22.18
CA ASN A 92 6.99 9.50 20.87
C ASN A 92 6.33 8.13 20.99
N GLU A 93 6.78 7.29 21.93
CA GLU A 93 6.16 5.99 22.23
C GLU A 93 4.71 6.17 22.70
N ASP A 94 4.45 7.04 23.67
CA ASP A 94 3.08 7.27 24.14
C ASP A 94 2.20 7.82 22.99
N PHE A 95 2.73 8.73 22.16
CA PHE A 95 2.00 9.31 21.02
C PHE A 95 1.62 8.28 19.94
N PHE A 96 2.54 7.43 19.51
CA PHE A 96 2.24 6.45 18.45
C PHE A 96 1.40 5.27 18.99
N ASP A 97 1.44 4.99 20.30
CA ASP A 97 0.60 3.96 20.94
C ASP A 97 -0.88 4.37 20.95
N GLU A 98 -1.20 5.67 21.05
CA GLU A 98 -2.57 6.19 20.87
C GLU A 98 -3.20 5.79 19.51
N TYR A 99 -2.35 5.56 18.50
CA TYR A 99 -2.75 5.14 17.16
C TYR A 99 -2.44 3.66 16.87
N ASN A 100 -2.02 2.88 17.87
CA ASN A 100 -1.60 1.47 17.74
C ASN A 100 -0.51 1.25 16.69
N LEU A 101 0.40 2.22 16.51
CA LEU A 101 1.51 2.14 15.56
C LEU A 101 2.76 1.47 16.17
N PHE A 102 2.52 0.45 17.01
CA PHE A 102 3.55 -0.34 17.69
C PHE A 102 3.25 -1.84 17.63
N TYR A 103 4.19 -2.63 18.16
CA TYR A 103 4.11 -4.08 18.31
C TYR A 103 3.89 -4.80 16.97
N ASP A 104 2.65 -5.10 16.62
CA ASP A 104 2.28 -5.82 15.39
C ASP A 104 2.32 -4.95 14.14
N CYS A 105 2.36 -3.62 14.34
CA CYS A 105 2.34 -2.56 13.35
C CYS A 105 3.54 -1.61 13.51
N PRO A 106 4.80 -2.11 13.52
CA PRO A 106 5.96 -1.26 13.74
C PRO A 106 6.22 -0.35 12.55
N GLY A 107 6.89 0.78 12.81
CA GLY A 107 7.44 1.61 11.75
C GLY A 107 8.57 0.92 11.00
N PHE A 108 8.80 1.38 9.77
CA PHE A 108 9.94 1.00 8.93
C PHE A 108 10.14 2.06 7.85
N THR A 109 11.28 2.01 7.16
CA THR A 109 11.60 2.94 6.08
C THR A 109 10.54 2.90 4.97
N SER A 110 9.99 4.06 4.62
CA SER A 110 8.90 4.19 3.63
C SER A 110 7.59 3.48 4.01
N LEU A 111 7.28 3.40 5.31
CA LEU A 111 6.00 2.93 5.86
C LEU A 111 4.80 3.62 5.20
N TYR A 112 4.86 4.95 5.08
CA TYR A 112 3.75 5.74 4.54
C TYR A 112 3.51 5.40 3.07
N GLU A 113 4.55 5.37 2.25
CA GLU A 113 4.48 5.05 0.84
C GLU A 113 4.02 3.60 0.61
N TYR A 114 4.48 2.66 1.45
CA TYR A 114 4.00 1.28 1.45
C TYR A 114 2.49 1.21 1.68
N SER A 115 2.01 1.92 2.70
CA SER A 115 0.59 1.94 3.09
C SER A 115 -0.27 2.60 2.01
N LEU A 116 0.18 3.76 1.51
CA LEU A 116 -0.48 4.50 0.43
C LEU A 116 -0.56 3.69 -0.87
N ALA A 117 0.45 2.88 -1.18
CA ALA A 117 0.40 1.99 -2.34
C ALA A 117 -0.80 1.03 -2.26
N SER A 118 -1.05 0.41 -1.09
CA SER A 118 -2.19 -0.50 -0.92
C SER A 118 -3.53 0.19 -1.23
N VAL A 119 -3.68 1.44 -0.79
CA VAL A 119 -4.85 2.29 -1.08
C VAL A 119 -4.96 2.56 -2.57
N ARG A 120 -3.90 3.07 -3.20
CA ARG A 120 -3.85 3.43 -4.63
C ARG A 120 -4.15 2.23 -5.52
N GLY A 121 -3.69 1.04 -5.14
CA GLY A 121 -3.98 -0.20 -5.85
C GLY A 121 -5.44 -0.62 -5.73
N SER A 122 -5.98 -0.59 -4.51
CA SER A 122 -7.36 -0.98 -4.24
C SER A 122 -8.38 -0.03 -4.87
N ILE A 123 -8.11 1.27 -4.90
CA ILE A 123 -8.98 2.26 -5.54
C ILE A 123 -8.93 2.12 -7.07
N ALA A 124 -7.76 1.91 -7.67
CA ALA A 124 -7.67 1.65 -9.11
C ALA A 124 -8.47 0.40 -9.52
N ALA A 125 -8.48 -0.63 -8.67
CA ALA A 125 -9.33 -1.79 -8.86
C ALA A 125 -10.82 -1.43 -8.75
N ALA A 126 -11.22 -0.71 -7.71
CA ALA A 126 -12.62 -0.28 -7.55
C ALA A 126 -13.11 0.56 -8.75
N ASP A 127 -12.33 1.54 -9.18
CA ASP A 127 -12.65 2.38 -10.34
C ASP A 127 -12.78 1.57 -11.62
N SER A 128 -11.89 0.59 -11.83
CA SER A 128 -11.95 -0.28 -12.99
C SER A 128 -13.18 -1.19 -13.00
N LEU A 129 -13.68 -1.59 -11.83
CA LEU A 129 -14.95 -2.33 -11.70
C LEU A 129 -16.16 -1.42 -11.99
N ILE A 130 -16.19 -0.21 -11.41
CA ILE A 130 -17.25 0.78 -11.62
C ILE A 130 -17.38 1.14 -13.10
N ASN A 131 -16.26 1.36 -13.77
CA ASN A 131 -16.21 1.67 -15.21
C ASN A 131 -16.38 0.45 -16.12
N ASN A 132 -16.68 -0.74 -15.57
CA ASN A 132 -16.87 -1.99 -16.31
C ASN A 132 -15.67 -2.43 -17.19
N HIS A 133 -14.45 -1.99 -16.87
CA HIS A 133 -13.24 -2.42 -17.58
C HIS A 133 -12.93 -3.91 -17.35
N CYS A 134 -13.18 -4.39 -16.13
CA CYS A 134 -13.03 -5.79 -15.73
C CYS A 134 -14.26 -6.27 -14.97
N LYS A 135 -14.45 -7.60 -14.91
CA LYS A 135 -15.48 -8.24 -14.06
C LYS A 135 -14.92 -8.70 -12.72
N VAL A 136 -13.63 -8.98 -12.67
CA VAL A 136 -12.89 -9.37 -11.46
C VAL A 136 -11.53 -8.68 -11.53
N ILE A 137 -11.02 -8.20 -10.39
CA ILE A 137 -9.68 -7.61 -10.31
C ILE A 137 -8.96 -8.20 -9.09
N LEU A 138 -7.73 -8.62 -9.31
CA LEU A 138 -6.85 -9.20 -8.30
C LEU A 138 -5.93 -8.12 -7.72
N VAL A 139 -5.90 -8.02 -6.39
CA VAL A 139 -4.99 -7.15 -5.64
C VAL A 139 -4.27 -8.02 -4.61
N TYR A 140 -2.96 -8.20 -4.80
CA TYR A 140 -2.14 -9.09 -3.96
C TYR A 140 -1.28 -8.37 -2.93
N GLN A 141 -1.21 -7.02 -2.97
CA GLN A 141 -0.54 -6.28 -1.91
C GLN A 141 -1.27 -6.49 -0.58
N SER A 142 -0.50 -6.57 0.50
CA SER A 142 -1.07 -6.74 1.85
C SER A 142 -1.57 -5.42 2.40
N PHE A 143 -2.75 -5.48 3.02
CA PHE A 143 -3.23 -4.44 3.90
C PHE A 143 -2.42 -4.50 5.18
N VAL A 144 -1.68 -3.43 5.42
CA VAL A 144 -1.01 -3.16 6.68
C VAL A 144 -1.50 -1.76 7.00
N LEU A 145 -2.18 -1.61 8.14
CA LEU A 145 -2.47 -0.34 8.80
C LEU A 145 -3.79 0.39 8.46
N LEU A 146 -4.79 -0.24 7.84
CA LEU A 146 -6.07 0.45 7.59
C LEU A 146 -7.28 -0.30 8.17
N PHE A 147 -7.32 -0.43 9.50
CA PHE A 147 -8.53 -0.76 10.25
C PHE A 147 -8.89 0.37 11.19
#